data_AF-I9L536-F1
#
_entry.id   AF-I9L536-F1
#
_cell.length_a   1.000
_cell.length_b   1.000
_cell.length_c   1.000
_cell.angle_alpha   90.00
_cell.angle_beta   90.00
_cell.angle_gamma   90.00
#
_symmetry.space_group_name_H-M   'P 1'
#
loop_
_entity.id
_entity.type
_entity.pdbx_description
1 polymer ?
#
loop_
_entity_poly.entity_id
_entity_poly.type
_entity_poly.pdbx_seq_one_letter_code
_entity_poly.pdbx_strand_id
1 'polypeptide(L)'
;MEVYIREPFSGRVLAYWDGKYVRKPYSGEVVVSIDGHYIRRGASGGIVLANLDGAFIREGALGGRILANVDKDYICAGVCGGNILYLIDSGVSNIEKCALAVAVLMDKDKMARS
;
A
#
# COMPACT_ATOMS: atom_id res chain seq x y z
N MET A 1 4.86 -2.39 -16.81
CA MET A 1 4.15 -1.11 -16.63
C MET A 1 4.34 -0.72 -15.18
N GLU A 2 4.85 0.48 -14.91
CA GLU A 2 4.95 0.96 -13.54
C GLU A 2 3.60 1.53 -13.10
N VAL A 3 3.22 1.23 -11.86
CA VAL A 3 1.99 1.72 -11.25
C VAL A 3 2.36 2.56 -10.05
N TYR A 4 1.77 3.74 -9.90
CA TYR A 4 2.15 4.70 -8.88
C TYR A 4 1.04 4.93 -7.86
N ILE A 5 1.45 5.17 -6.62
CA ILE A 5 0.62 5.76 -5.58
C ILE A 5 1.02 7.22 -5.38
N ARG A 6 0.02 8.11 -5.34
CA ARG A 6 0.23 9.55 -5.27
C ARG A 6 -0.53 10.19 -4.13
N GLU A 7 -0.01 11.33 -3.68
CA GLU A 7 -0.70 12.23 -2.75
C GLU A 7 -1.88 12.94 -3.46
N PRO A 8 -3.07 13.03 -2.85
CA PRO A 8 -4.26 13.56 -3.53
C PRO A 8 -4.16 15.02 -3.97
N PHE A 9 -3.51 15.87 -3.18
CA PHE A 9 -3.48 17.31 -3.45
C PHE A 9 -2.40 17.72 -4.44
N SER A 10 -1.19 17.19 -4.30
CA SER A 10 -0.04 17.58 -5.13
C SER A 10 0.19 16.66 -6.33
N GLY A 11 -0.42 15.47 -6.35
CA GLY A 11 -0.09 14.43 -7.31
C GLY A 11 1.32 13.86 -7.14
N ARG A 12 2.03 14.21 -6.07
CA ARG A 12 3.39 13.73 -5.80
C ARG A 12 3.39 12.22 -5.68
N VAL A 13 4.30 11.57 -6.41
CA VAL A 13 4.52 10.13 -6.31
C VAL A 13 5.16 9.78 -4.96
N LEU A 14 4.56 8.81 -4.27
CA LEU A 14 4.99 8.35 -2.95
C LEU A 14 5.70 6.99 -3.02
N ALA A 15 5.25 6.11 -3.91
CA ALA A 15 5.86 4.84 -4.22
C ALA A 15 5.39 4.34 -5.59
N TYR A 16 6.04 3.31 -6.11
CA TYR A 16 5.64 2.66 -7.35
C TYR A 16 5.83 1.14 -7.30
N TRP A 17 5.01 0.43 -8.05
CA TRP A 17 5.09 -1.01 -8.28
C TRP A 17 5.83 -1.24 -9.60
N ASP A 18 6.92 -2.00 -9.55
CA ASP A 18 7.76 -2.31 -10.72
C ASP A 18 7.34 -3.59 -11.46
N GLY A 19 6.23 -4.21 -11.05
CA GLY A 19 5.81 -5.54 -11.51
C GLY A 19 6.24 -6.70 -10.60
N LYS A 20 7.02 -6.44 -9.55
CA LYS A 20 7.50 -7.45 -8.59
C LYS A 20 7.54 -6.96 -7.14
N TYR A 21 7.89 -5.70 -6.94
CA TYR A 21 8.07 -5.04 -5.65
C TYR A 21 7.49 -3.63 -5.66
N VAL A 22 7.12 -3.14 -4.48
CA VAL A 22 6.88 -1.71 -4.29
C VAL A 22 8.17 -1.03 -3.88
N ARG A 23 8.48 0.09 -4.52
CA ARG A 23 9.73 0.82 -4.37
C ARG A 23 9.53 2.29 -4.06
N LYS A 24 10.54 2.88 -3.42
CA LYS A 24 10.64 4.33 -3.25
C LYS A 24 10.96 5.01 -4.60
N PRO A 25 10.32 6.15 -4.91
CA PRO A 25 10.41 6.77 -6.24
C PRO A 25 11.82 7.30 -6.59
N TYR A 26 12.64 7.67 -5.61
CA TYR A 26 13.98 8.24 -5.86
C TYR A 26 15.12 7.25 -5.68
N SER A 27 15.07 6.41 -4.65
CA SER A 27 16.15 5.47 -4.35
C SER A 27 15.99 4.11 -5.03
N GLY A 28 14.79 3.77 -5.51
CA GLY A 28 14.48 2.43 -6.01
C GLY A 28 14.53 1.34 -4.94
N GLU A 29 14.68 1.72 -3.66
CA GLU A 29 14.71 0.80 -2.52
C GLU A 29 13.41 0.00 -2.46
N VAL A 30 13.52 -1.33 -2.31
CA VAL A 30 12.36 -2.20 -2.11
C VAL A 30 11.78 -1.98 -0.72
N VAL A 31 10.51 -1.58 -0.67
CA VAL A 31 9.80 -1.31 0.59
C VAL A 31 8.99 -2.53 1.01
N VAL A 32 8.23 -3.11 0.08
CA VAL A 32 7.40 -4.29 0.34
C VAL A 32 7.33 -5.22 -0.87
N SER A 33 6.94 -6.46 -0.60
CA SER A 33 6.64 -7.52 -1.56
C SER A 33 5.24 -8.09 -1.32
N ILE A 34 4.68 -8.72 -2.35
CA ILE A 34 3.39 -9.44 -2.30
C ILE A 34 3.68 -10.93 -2.16
N ASP A 35 2.99 -11.59 -1.22
CA ASP A 35 3.00 -13.04 -1.03
C ASP A 35 1.55 -13.53 -0.84
N GLY A 36 0.93 -13.97 -1.94
CA GLY A 36 -0.50 -14.28 -1.97
C GLY A 36 -1.35 -13.06 -1.60
N HIS A 37 -2.08 -13.14 -0.49
CA HIS A 37 -2.90 -12.04 0.05
C HIS A 37 -2.17 -11.19 1.10
N TYR A 38 -0.89 -11.47 1.37
CA TYR A 38 -0.09 -10.79 2.38
C TYR A 38 0.88 -9.80 1.73
N ILE A 39 1.07 -8.67 2.41
CA ILE A 39 2.11 -7.70 2.11
C ILE A 39 3.22 -7.88 3.13
N ARG A 40 4.43 -8.10 2.63
CA ARG A 40 5.62 -8.37 3.46
C ARG A 40 6.63 -7.25 3.35
N ARG A 41 7.37 -7.01 4.43
CA ARG A 41 8.44 -6.02 4.46
C ARG A 41 9.60 -6.42 3.55
N GLY A 42 10.09 -5.49 2.73
CA GLY A 42 11.24 -5.70 1.86
C GLY A 42 10.99 -6.76 0.78
N ALA A 43 12.07 -7.39 0.32
CA ALA A 43 12.01 -8.52 -0.60
C ALA A 43 11.39 -9.77 0.06
N SER A 44 11.16 -10.84 -0.71
CA SER A 44 10.40 -12.01 -0.22
C SER A 44 10.98 -12.62 1.05
N GLY A 45 10.11 -13.12 1.94
CA GLY A 45 10.51 -13.74 3.20
C GLY A 45 10.52 -12.78 4.41
N GLY A 46 10.21 -11.49 4.20
CA GLY A 46 10.05 -10.54 5.30
C GLY A 46 8.80 -10.77 6.16
N ILE A 47 8.73 -10.05 7.28
CA ILE A 47 7.57 -10.06 8.18
C ILE A 47 6.31 -9.62 7.44
N VAL A 48 5.17 -10.23 7.77
CA VAL A 48 3.87 -9.80 7.28
C VAL A 48 3.52 -8.47 7.94
N LEU A 49 3.31 -7.43 7.13
CA LEU A 49 2.91 -6.10 7.58
C LEU A 49 1.40 -5.92 7.52
N ALA A 50 0.77 -6.52 6.51
CA ALA A 50 -0.65 -6.39 6.27
C ALA A 50 -1.18 -7.55 5.43
N ASN A 51 -2.50 -7.68 5.39
CA ASN A 51 -3.21 -8.56 4.46
C ASN A 51 -4.37 -7.82 3.80
N LEU A 52 -4.72 -8.26 2.59
CA LEU A 52 -5.94 -7.82 1.91
C LEU A 52 -7.10 -8.76 2.25
N ASP A 53 -8.17 -8.20 2.82
CA ASP A 53 -9.42 -8.88 3.15
C ASP A 53 -10.58 -8.21 2.39
N GLY A 54 -10.89 -8.76 1.21
CA GLY A 54 -11.80 -8.12 0.26
C GLY A 54 -11.26 -6.78 -0.22
N ALA A 55 -11.91 -5.69 0.18
CA ALA A 55 -11.47 -4.32 -0.09
C ALA A 55 -10.62 -3.72 1.06
N PHE A 56 -10.61 -4.36 2.23
CA PHE A 56 -9.96 -3.83 3.42
C PHE A 56 -8.50 -4.23 3.52
N ILE A 57 -7.65 -3.26 3.81
CA ILE A 57 -6.24 -3.45 4.16
C ILE A 57 -6.18 -3.58 5.67
N ARG A 58 -5.75 -4.74 6.16
CA ARG A 58 -5.66 -5.03 7.60
C ARG A 58 -4.21 -5.17 8.03
N GLU A 59 -3.91 -4.74 9.26
CA GLU A 59 -2.58 -4.88 9.85
C GLU A 59 -2.25 -6.34 10.16
N GLY A 60 -1.02 -6.77 9.84
CA GLY A 60 -0.54 -8.12 10.14
C GLY A 60 -1.30 -9.21 9.40
N ALA A 61 -1.65 -10.27 10.13
CA ALA A 61 -2.37 -11.43 9.62
C ALA A 61 -3.89 -11.34 9.87
N LEU A 62 -4.62 -12.43 9.60
CA LEU A 62 -6.08 -12.53 9.77
C LEU A 62 -6.54 -11.99 11.14
N GLY A 63 -7.57 -11.14 11.12
CA GLY A 63 -8.15 -10.54 12.32
C GLY A 63 -7.54 -9.19 12.74
N GLY A 64 -6.56 -8.68 12.01
CA GLY A 64 -5.96 -7.38 12.26
C GLY A 64 -6.90 -6.17 12.13
N ARG A 65 -6.48 -5.05 12.73
CA ARG A 65 -7.15 -3.76 12.62
C ARG A 65 -7.18 -3.30 11.15
N ILE A 66 -8.29 -2.69 10.73
CA ILE A 66 -8.39 -2.05 9.42
C ILE A 66 -7.52 -0.79 9.40
N LEU A 67 -6.57 -0.76 8.47
CA LEU A 67 -5.69 0.39 8.20
C LEU A 67 -6.32 1.34 7.17
N ALA A 68 -6.86 0.78 6.10
CA ALA A 68 -7.45 1.51 4.98
C ALA A 68 -8.38 0.61 4.16
N ASN A 69 -9.07 1.20 3.20
CA ASN A 69 -9.92 0.50 2.23
C ASN A 69 -9.52 0.87 0.80
N VAL A 70 -9.50 -0.11 -0.10
CA VAL A 70 -9.34 0.07 -1.53
C VAL A 70 -10.71 0.34 -2.14
N ASP A 71 -10.89 1.51 -2.76
CA ASP A 71 -12.11 1.87 -3.49
C ASP A 71 -11.75 2.37 -4.87
N LYS A 72 -11.99 1.54 -5.90
CA LYS A 72 -11.59 1.79 -7.28
C LYS A 72 -10.11 2.21 -7.32
N ASP A 73 -9.83 3.44 -7.72
CA ASP A 73 -8.48 3.99 -7.92
C ASP A 73 -8.04 4.86 -6.73
N TYR A 74 -8.69 4.68 -5.58
CA TYR A 74 -8.44 5.42 -4.35
C TYR A 74 -8.14 4.47 -3.19
N ILE A 75 -7.28 4.94 -2.29
CA ILE A 75 -7.13 4.37 -0.96
C ILE A 75 -7.80 5.33 0.02
N CYS A 76 -8.77 4.83 0.78
CA CYS A 76 -9.59 5.61 1.69
C CYS A 76 -9.34 5.21 3.14
N ALA A 77 -9.52 6.16 4.06
CA ALA A 77 -9.43 5.90 5.49
C ALA A 77 -10.67 5.13 5.99
N GLY A 78 -10.46 4.02 6.71
CA GLY A 78 -11.53 3.29 7.37
C GLY A 78 -12.48 2.56 6.41
N VAL A 79 -13.78 2.86 6.48
CA VAL A 79 -14.84 2.20 5.67
C VAL A 79 -15.03 2.86 4.30
N CYS A 80 -15.66 2.13 3.39
CA CYS A 80 -15.96 2.59 2.02
C CYS A 80 -16.63 3.98 2.01
N GLY A 81 -16.13 4.90 1.18
CA GLY A 81 -16.58 6.31 1.14
C GLY A 81 -15.91 7.25 2.16
N GLY A 82 -14.92 6.77 2.93
CA GLY A 82 -14.10 7.62 3.81
C GLY A 82 -13.16 8.58 3.07
N ASN A 83 -12.43 9.41 3.83
CA ASN A 83 -11.49 10.39 3.27
C ASN A 83 -10.44 9.72 2.38
N ILE A 84 -10.25 10.25 1.17
CA ILE A 84 -9.22 9.79 0.24
C ILE A 84 -7.85 10.09 0.85
N LEU A 85 -7.08 9.03 1.09
CA LEU A 85 -5.70 9.11 1.56
C LEU A 85 -4.73 9.20 0.39
N TYR A 86 -4.95 8.40 -0.65
CA TYR A 86 -4.04 8.28 -1.79
C TYR A 86 -4.77 8.01 -3.11
N LEU A 87 -4.15 8.40 -4.22
CA LEU A 87 -4.57 8.07 -5.58
C LEU A 87 -3.71 6.92 -6.13
N ILE A 88 -4.30 5.97 -6.85
CA ILE A 88 -3.59 4.89 -7.56
C ILE A 88 -3.93 4.97 -9.06
N ASP A 89 -3.05 4.48 -9.92
CA ASP A 89 -3.39 4.29 -11.33
C ASP A 89 -4.51 3.24 -11.52
N SER A 90 -5.30 3.42 -12.57
CA SER A 90 -6.40 2.52 -12.93
C SER A 90 -5.91 1.23 -13.59
N GLY A 91 -6.76 0.20 -13.62
CA GLY A 91 -6.43 -1.09 -14.26
C GLY A 91 -5.50 -1.99 -13.44
N VAL A 92 -5.29 -1.67 -12.17
CA VAL A 92 -4.39 -2.37 -11.25
C VAL A 92 -5.20 -3.27 -10.30
N SER A 93 -4.66 -4.44 -9.94
CA SER A 93 -5.33 -5.36 -9.03
C SER A 93 -5.39 -4.80 -7.59
N ASN A 94 -6.39 -5.23 -6.82
CA ASN A 94 -6.55 -4.75 -5.43
C ASN A 94 -5.35 -5.13 -4.54
N ILE A 95 -4.67 -6.26 -4.81
CA ILE A 95 -3.51 -6.67 -4.02
C ILE A 95 -2.28 -5.79 -4.29
N GLU A 96 -2.09 -5.34 -5.53
CA GLU A 96 -1.03 -4.38 -5.87
C GLU A 96 -1.34 -2.99 -5.30
N LYS A 97 -2.61 -2.55 -5.37
CA LYS A 97 -3.10 -1.34 -4.70
C LYS A 97 -2.86 -1.40 -3.18
N CYS A 98 -3.12 -2.55 -2.57
CA CYS A 98 -2.84 -2.82 -1.16
C CYS A 98 -1.34 -2.69 -0.85
N ALA A 99 -0.47 -3.32 -1.65
CA ALA A 99 0.98 -3.25 -1.47
C ALA A 99 1.49 -1.80 -1.49
N LEU A 100 1.02 -1.02 -2.47
CA LEU A 100 1.36 0.40 -2.61
C LEU A 100 0.92 1.21 -1.39
N ALA A 101 -0.31 1.00 -0.92
CA ALA A 101 -0.84 1.67 0.26
C ALA A 101 -0.04 1.35 1.53
N VAL A 102 0.26 0.06 1.75
CA VAL A 102 1.00 -0.41 2.93
C VAL A 102 2.43 0.15 2.95
N ALA A 103 3.09 0.23 1.79
CA ALA A 103 4.41 0.81 1.69
C ALA A 103 4.45 2.26 2.22
N VAL A 104 3.43 3.06 1.89
CA VAL A 104 3.34 4.47 2.29
C VAL A 104 2.87 4.63 3.74
N LEU A 105 1.88 3.84 4.17
CA LEU A 105 1.35 3.88 5.54
C LEU A 105 2.44 3.52 6.57
N MET A 106 3.21 2.47 6.30
CA MET A 106 4.23 1.96 7.23
C MET A 106 5.49 2.84 7.27
N ASP A 107 5.74 3.66 6.24
CA ASP A 107 6.83 4.64 6.26
C ASP A 107 6.46 5.86 7.11
N LYS A 108 5.18 6.27 7.13
CA LYS A 108 4.68 7.33 8.02
C LYS A 108 4.76 6.93 9.49
N ASP A 109 4.46 5.67 9.83
CA ASP A 109 4.55 5.19 11.22
C ASP A 109 5.99 5.17 11.76
N LYS A 110 7.00 5.03 10.89
CA LYS A 110 8.40 5.20 11.30
C LYS A 110 8.72 6.64 11.68
N MET A 111 8.20 7.62 10.92
CA MET A 111 8.44 9.04 11.19
C MET A 111 7.74 9.53 12.46
N ALA A 112 6.62 8.92 12.86
CA ALA A 112 5.91 9.30 14.08
C ALA A 112 6.55 8.75 15.38
N ARG A 113 7.52 7.84 15.28
CA ARG A 113 8.16 7.16 16.43
C ARG A 113 9.64 7.52 16.60
N SER A 114 10.19 8.42 15.79
CA SER A 114 11.57 8.93 15.85
C SER A 114 11.60 10.35 16.39
#